data_AF-A0A810A8Y0-F1
#
_entry.id   AF-A0A810A8Y0-F1
#
_cell.length_a   1.000
_cell.length_b   1.000
_cell.length_c   1.000
_cell.angle_alpha   90.00
_cell.angle_beta   90.00
_cell.angle_gamma   90.00
#
_symmetry.space_group_name_H-M   'P 1'
#
loop_
_entity.id
_entity.type
_entity.pdbx_description
1 polymer ?
#
loop_
_entity_poly.entity_id
_entity_poly.type
_entity_poly.pdbx_seq_one_letter_code
_entity_poly.pdbx_strand_id
1 'polypeptide(L)'
;MQVTTILENGLQRKVAAQDIMAALLVPEHGASLHTMIVPGGSKIVANVGLSPGGGLSKHARRVAIDAHDVVQFYVHAEGCADQVPDFHASTLRWAFGRSAQIAIWCEPGDGHYDALGEWLVTAANAGATFQTIINTTPLHGGAWRVAVDRWKGRNSDVRMFGPEGL
;
A
#
# COMPACT_ATOMS: atom_id res chain seq x y z
N MET A 1 27.72 -15.11 38.09
CA MET A 1 26.26 -14.90 38.01
C MET A 1 26.00 -13.41 37.84
N GLN A 2 25.69 -12.96 36.62
CA GLN A 2 24.56 -12.09 36.35
C GLN A 2 24.38 -12.00 34.83
N VAL A 3 23.18 -12.40 34.39
CA VAL A 3 22.67 -12.29 33.03
C VAL A 3 21.73 -11.08 33.00
N THR A 4 21.54 -10.52 31.79
CA THR A 4 20.45 -9.62 31.35
C THR A 4 20.66 -8.14 31.73
N THR A 5 20.64 -7.18 30.80
CA THR A 5 19.46 -6.82 30.00
C THR A 5 19.86 -6.10 28.69
N ILE A 6 19.61 -6.71 27.52
CA ILE A 6 19.80 -6.07 26.19
C ILE A 6 18.51 -6.12 25.34
N LEU A 7 17.41 -6.69 25.85
CA LEU A 7 16.24 -7.00 25.03
C LEU A 7 15.26 -5.82 24.78
N GLU A 8 15.26 -4.76 25.60
CA GLU A 8 14.28 -3.65 25.44
C GLU A 8 14.64 -2.64 24.35
N ASN A 9 15.94 -2.40 24.09
CA ASN A 9 16.38 -1.41 23.11
C ASN A 9 16.15 -1.82 21.64
N GLY A 10 16.07 -3.13 21.36
CA GLY A 10 15.84 -3.63 20.00
C GLY A 10 14.41 -3.41 19.53
N LEU A 11 13.44 -3.60 20.43
CA LEU A 11 12.01 -3.42 20.13
C LEU A 11 11.69 -1.93 19.94
N GLN A 12 12.16 -1.06 20.85
CA GLN A 12 11.93 0.39 20.75
C GLN A 12 12.57 1.01 19.51
N ARG A 13 13.77 0.58 19.11
CA ARG A 13 14.40 1.05 17.86
C ARG A 13 13.65 0.57 16.62
N LYS A 14 13.11 -0.65 16.66
CA LYS A 14 12.32 -1.21 15.55
C LYS A 14 10.99 -0.46 15.40
N VAL A 15 10.32 -0.15 16.51
CA VAL A 15 9.09 0.65 16.55
C VAL A 15 9.36 2.08 16.08
N ALA A 16 10.37 2.77 16.62
CA ALA A 16 10.73 4.13 16.19
C ALA A 16 11.14 4.20 14.72
N ALA A 17 11.87 3.19 14.21
CA ALA A 17 12.20 3.10 12.78
C ALA A 17 10.95 2.85 11.93
N GLN A 18 10.00 2.05 12.39
CA GLN A 18 8.71 1.84 11.71
C GLN A 18 7.87 3.12 11.70
N ASP A 19 7.81 3.85 12.81
CA ASP A 19 7.06 5.11 12.93
C ASP A 19 7.65 6.21 12.05
N ILE A 20 8.99 6.33 12.02
CA ILE A 20 9.68 7.26 11.12
C ILE A 20 9.45 6.86 9.66
N MET A 21 9.55 5.57 9.33
CA MET A 21 9.29 5.11 7.97
C MET A 21 7.83 5.33 7.56
N ALA A 22 6.87 5.10 8.44
CA ALA A 22 5.47 5.41 8.19
C ALA A 22 5.28 6.92 7.94
N ALA A 23 5.82 7.78 8.81
CA ALA A 23 5.75 9.23 8.63
C ALA A 23 6.42 9.73 7.35
N LEU A 24 7.48 9.06 6.89
CA LEU A 24 8.18 9.42 5.66
C LEU A 24 7.49 8.90 4.40
N LEU A 25 6.80 7.76 4.47
CA LEU A 25 6.19 7.10 3.31
C LEU A 25 4.73 7.51 3.10
N VAL A 26 4.02 7.88 4.16
CA VAL A 26 2.63 8.32 4.12
C VAL A 26 2.58 9.84 3.95
N PRO A 27 2.18 10.37 2.78
CA PRO A 27 2.06 11.81 2.61
C PRO A 27 0.87 12.34 3.43
N GLU A 28 1.02 13.50 4.07
CA GLU A 28 -0.11 14.19 4.73
C GLU A 28 -1.21 14.55 3.71
N HIS A 29 -0.81 14.98 2.51
CA HIS A 29 -1.69 15.26 1.38
C HIS A 29 -1.03 14.90 0.04
N GLY A 30 -1.85 14.51 -0.94
CA GLY A 30 -1.40 14.22 -2.29
C GLY A 30 -0.63 12.91 -2.43
N ALA A 31 0.42 12.89 -3.25
CA ALA A 31 1.14 11.65 -3.54
C ALA A 31 2.65 11.77 -3.33
N SER A 32 3.25 10.67 -2.88
CA SER A 32 4.69 10.49 -2.75
C SER A 32 5.16 9.31 -3.61
N LEU A 33 6.44 9.30 -3.97
CA LEU A 33 7.10 8.17 -4.62
C LEU A 33 8.48 8.02 -3.98
N HIS A 34 8.71 6.85 -3.39
CA HIS A 34 9.96 6.49 -2.75
C HIS A 34 10.52 5.22 -3.37
N THR A 35 11.84 5.15 -3.48
CA THR A 35 12.55 3.94 -3.93
C THR A 35 13.05 3.20 -2.70
N MET A 36 12.60 1.96 -2.54
CA MET A 36 13.10 1.05 -1.51
C MET A 36 13.97 -0.02 -2.16
N ILE A 37 15.12 -0.29 -1.55
CA ILE A 37 16.00 -1.38 -1.98
C ILE A 37 15.84 -2.50 -0.96
N VAL A 38 15.37 -3.65 -1.41
CA VAL A 38 15.19 -4.83 -0.53
C VAL A 38 16.58 -5.25 -0.01
N PRO A 39 16.73 -5.60 1.29
CA PRO A 39 17.99 -6.06 1.85
C PRO A 39 18.65 -7.15 1.00
N GLY A 40 19.93 -6.97 0.68
CA GLY A 40 20.66 -7.81 -0.27
C GLY A 40 20.60 -7.34 -1.73
N GLY A 41 19.90 -6.24 -2.04
CA GLY A 41 19.92 -5.58 -3.35
C GLY A 41 19.21 -6.37 -4.46
N SER A 42 18.39 -7.35 -4.11
CA SER A 42 17.76 -8.28 -5.07
C SER A 42 16.59 -7.67 -5.84
N LYS A 43 15.95 -6.64 -5.28
CA LYS A 43 14.80 -5.95 -5.87
C LYS A 43 14.80 -4.47 -5.51
N ILE A 44 14.37 -3.66 -6.48
CA ILE A 44 14.11 -2.23 -6.34
C ILE A 44 12.59 -2.05 -6.38
N VAL A 45 12.01 -1.48 -5.32
CA VAL A 45 10.57 -1.32 -5.16
C VAL A 45 10.21 0.16 -5.18
N ALA A 46 9.26 0.54 -6.04
CA ALA A 46 8.59 1.83 -5.95
C ALA A 46 7.51 1.73 -4.88
N ASN A 47 7.66 2.47 -3.79
CA ASN A 47 6.60 2.68 -2.81
C ASN A 47 5.91 4.01 -3.12
N VAL A 48 4.64 3.94 -3.50
CA VAL A 48 3.84 5.13 -3.82
C VAL A 48 2.75 5.26 -2.77
N GLY A 49 2.80 6.33 -1.98
CA GLY A 49 1.70 6.72 -1.10
C GLY A 49 0.76 7.70 -1.80
N LEU A 50 -0.55 7.53 -1.61
CA LEU A 50 -1.57 8.47 -2.03
C LEU A 50 -2.53 8.76 -0.87
N SER A 51 -2.62 10.03 -0.52
CA SER A 51 -3.58 10.62 0.41
C SER A 51 -4.49 11.61 -0.34
N PRO A 52 -5.57 12.12 0.27
CA PRO A 52 -6.45 13.09 -0.39
C PRO A 52 -5.71 14.30 -0.96
N GLY A 53 -6.24 14.86 -2.05
CA GLY A 53 -5.72 16.03 -2.74
C GLY A 53 -4.98 15.70 -4.05
N GLY A 54 -3.70 16.07 -4.12
CA GLY A 54 -2.88 15.95 -5.32
C GLY A 54 -2.56 14.51 -5.75
N GLY A 55 -1.84 14.34 -6.84
CA GLY A 55 -1.42 13.02 -7.30
C GLY A 55 -0.10 13.06 -8.06
N LEU A 56 0.44 11.87 -8.34
CA LEU A 56 1.67 11.76 -9.14
C LEU A 56 1.52 12.42 -10.52
N SER A 57 2.58 13.09 -10.95
CA SER A 57 2.71 13.56 -12.32
C SER A 57 2.80 12.38 -13.30
N LYS A 58 2.52 12.63 -14.58
CA LYS A 58 2.69 11.60 -15.63
C LYS A 58 4.14 11.09 -15.69
N HIS A 59 5.11 11.96 -15.45
CA HIS A 59 6.52 11.60 -15.42
C HIS A 59 6.83 10.69 -14.23
N ALA A 60 6.41 11.05 -13.02
CA ALA A 60 6.63 10.23 -11.83
C ALA A 60 6.01 8.83 -11.95
N ARG A 61 4.79 8.73 -12.51
CA ARG A 61 4.15 7.44 -12.82
C ARG A 61 4.98 6.59 -13.79
N ARG A 62 5.65 7.20 -14.76
CA ARG A 62 6.51 6.48 -15.69
C ARG A 62 7.80 6.01 -15.01
N VAL A 63 8.44 6.87 -14.21
CA VAL A 63 9.62 6.50 -13.42
C VAL A 63 9.32 5.33 -12.47
N ALA A 64 8.17 5.33 -11.82
CA ALA A 64 7.75 4.23 -10.95
C ALA A 64 7.74 2.88 -11.69
N ILE A 65 7.29 2.85 -12.95
CA ILE A 65 7.25 1.62 -13.76
C ILE A 65 8.63 1.26 -14.33
N ASP A 66 9.33 2.22 -14.90
CA ASP A 66 10.50 1.94 -15.74
C ASP A 66 11.77 1.69 -14.91
N ALA A 67 11.84 2.23 -13.69
CA ALA A 67 13.04 2.18 -12.84
C ALA A 67 12.98 1.16 -11.69
N HIS A 68 11.86 0.44 -11.52
CA HIS A 68 11.64 -0.44 -10.39
C HIS A 68 11.17 -1.82 -10.84
N ASP A 69 11.57 -2.86 -10.12
CA ASP A 69 11.14 -4.24 -10.38
C ASP A 69 9.68 -4.46 -10.00
N VAL A 70 9.24 -3.77 -8.94
CA VAL A 70 7.90 -3.87 -8.36
C VAL A 70 7.39 -2.50 -7.96
N VAL A 71 6.11 -2.24 -8.16
CA VAL A 71 5.40 -1.07 -7.65
C VAL A 71 4.39 -1.50 -6.60
N GLN A 72 4.52 -0.95 -5.40
CA GLN A 72 3.53 -1.03 -4.34
C GLN A 72 2.87 0.33 -4.19
N PHE A 73 1.58 0.37 -4.48
CA PHE A 73 0.77 1.58 -4.43
C PHE A 73 -0.18 1.53 -3.24
N TYR A 74 -0.03 2.45 -2.30
CA TYR A 74 -0.82 2.57 -1.09
C TYR A 74 -1.80 3.74 -1.21
N VAL A 75 -3.06 3.50 -0.92
CA VAL A 75 -4.06 4.54 -0.71
C VAL A 75 -4.33 4.62 0.79
N HIS A 76 -4.09 5.79 1.37
CA HIS A 76 -4.31 6.06 2.79
C HIS A 76 -5.67 6.75 2.95
N ALA A 77 -6.74 5.95 3.09
CA ALA A 77 -8.13 6.38 3.23
C ALA A 77 -8.75 5.94 4.57
N GLU A 78 -7.91 5.85 5.60
CA GLU A 78 -8.28 5.43 6.96
C GLU A 78 -8.96 6.57 7.75
N GLY A 79 -8.73 7.83 7.35
CA GLY A 79 -9.44 8.98 7.89
C GLY A 79 -10.91 8.90 7.48
N CYS A 80 -11.82 8.58 8.41
CA CYS A 80 -13.24 8.35 8.16
C CYS A 80 -13.98 9.47 7.38
N ALA A 81 -13.39 10.65 7.22
CA ALA A 81 -13.94 11.76 6.43
C ALA A 81 -13.63 11.65 4.93
N ASP A 82 -12.55 10.96 4.55
CA ASP A 82 -12.04 10.95 3.18
C ASP A 82 -12.84 10.00 2.30
N GLN A 83 -13.29 10.49 1.15
CA GLN A 83 -14.05 9.74 0.17
C GLN A 83 -13.24 9.58 -1.13
N VAL A 84 -13.56 8.56 -1.91
CA VAL A 84 -12.91 8.31 -3.22
C VAL A 84 -12.74 9.58 -4.09
N PRO A 85 -13.74 10.49 -4.19
CA PRO A 85 -13.60 11.72 -4.98
C PRO A 85 -12.54 12.71 -4.49
N ASP A 86 -12.12 12.61 -3.23
CA ASP A 86 -11.09 13.49 -2.65
C ASP A 86 -9.68 13.12 -3.11
N PHE A 87 -9.53 11.95 -3.74
CA PHE A 87 -8.26 11.45 -4.25
C PHE A 87 -8.09 11.80 -5.73
N HIS A 88 -6.84 12.02 -6.14
CA HIS A 88 -6.54 12.35 -7.53
C HIS A 88 -6.89 11.21 -8.50
N ALA A 89 -8.02 11.36 -9.20
CA ALA A 89 -8.62 10.33 -10.04
C ALA A 89 -7.67 9.75 -11.10
N SER A 90 -6.81 10.58 -11.72
CA SER A 90 -5.87 10.08 -12.74
C SER A 90 -4.79 9.17 -12.16
N THR A 91 -4.40 9.38 -10.90
CA THR A 91 -3.44 8.50 -10.21
C THR A 91 -4.11 7.20 -9.81
N LEU A 92 -5.33 7.25 -9.27
CA LEU A 92 -6.11 6.04 -8.95
C LEU A 92 -6.34 5.17 -10.19
N ARG A 93 -6.78 5.77 -11.31
CA ARG A 93 -6.98 5.04 -12.58
C ARG A 93 -5.70 4.39 -13.09
N TRP A 94 -4.58 5.08 -12.97
CA TRP A 94 -3.29 4.51 -13.35
C TRP A 94 -2.92 3.30 -12.48
N ALA A 95 -3.07 3.42 -11.16
CA ALA A 95 -2.74 2.35 -10.24
C ALA A 95 -3.67 1.13 -10.41
N PHE A 96 -4.98 1.35 -10.37
CA PHE A 96 -5.98 0.27 -10.47
C PHE A 96 -5.90 -0.43 -11.84
N GLY A 97 -5.74 0.34 -12.92
CA GLY A 97 -5.65 -0.21 -14.27
C GLY A 97 -4.40 -1.07 -14.52
N ARG A 98 -3.34 -0.89 -13.73
CA ARG A 98 -2.07 -1.63 -13.86
C ARG A 98 -1.89 -2.75 -12.85
N SER A 99 -2.61 -2.70 -11.74
CA SER A 99 -2.42 -3.63 -10.64
C SER A 99 -2.82 -5.03 -11.04
N ALA A 100 -1.93 -6.00 -10.85
CA ALA A 100 -2.28 -7.42 -10.92
C ALA A 100 -3.18 -7.82 -9.73
N GLN A 101 -2.97 -7.16 -8.59
CA GLN A 101 -3.75 -7.36 -7.37
C GLN A 101 -4.12 -6.05 -6.71
N ILE A 102 -5.35 -5.99 -6.20
CA ILE A 102 -5.87 -4.85 -5.45
C ILE A 102 -6.46 -5.37 -4.14
N ALA A 103 -5.81 -5.04 -3.03
CA ALA A 103 -6.36 -5.24 -1.70
C ALA A 103 -7.19 -4.03 -1.29
N ILE A 104 -8.36 -4.26 -0.71
CA ILE A 104 -9.14 -3.26 0.02
C ILE A 104 -9.13 -3.69 1.48
N TRP A 105 -8.30 -3.04 2.29
CA TRP A 105 -8.07 -3.35 3.69
C TRP A 105 -8.94 -2.46 4.59
N CYS A 106 -9.61 -3.05 5.58
CA CYS A 106 -10.61 -2.37 6.39
C CYS A 106 -10.19 -2.06 7.84
N GLU A 107 -9.05 -2.54 8.37
CA GLU A 107 -8.62 -2.19 9.73
C GLU A 107 -7.10 -2.40 10.02
N PRO A 108 -6.34 -1.32 10.28
CA PRO A 108 -4.98 -1.39 10.82
C PRO A 108 -4.87 -2.13 12.16
N GLY A 109 -4.08 -3.21 12.20
CA GLY A 109 -3.75 -3.94 13.43
C GLY A 109 -4.58 -5.20 13.71
N ASP A 110 -5.44 -5.61 12.78
CA ASP A 110 -6.20 -6.86 12.87
C ASP A 110 -5.41 -8.10 12.38
N GLY A 111 -5.92 -9.29 12.66
CA GLY A 111 -5.33 -10.56 12.20
C GLY A 111 -5.38 -10.76 10.66
N HIS A 112 -6.01 -9.85 9.92
CA HIS A 112 -6.10 -9.92 8.46
C HIS A 112 -4.82 -9.35 7.79
N TYR A 113 -3.95 -8.70 8.55
CA TYR A 113 -2.67 -8.18 8.06
C TYR A 113 -1.71 -9.28 7.56
N ASP A 114 -1.63 -10.41 8.27
CA ASP A 114 -0.76 -11.53 7.86
C ASP A 114 -1.27 -12.20 6.58
N ALA A 115 -2.59 -12.39 6.47
CA ALA A 115 -3.22 -12.96 5.27
C ALA A 115 -3.03 -12.07 4.03
N LEU A 116 -3.11 -10.74 4.21
CA LEU A 116 -2.78 -9.77 3.18
C LEU A 116 -1.31 -9.90 2.76
N GLY A 117 -0.39 -9.93 3.73
CA GLY A 117 1.05 -10.08 3.48
C GLY A 117 1.37 -11.34 2.67
N GLU A 118 0.83 -12.49 3.09
CA GLU A 118 1.01 -13.76 2.38
C GLU A 118 0.45 -13.70 0.94
N TRP A 119 -0.73 -13.12 0.76
CA TRP A 119 -1.36 -12.98 -0.56
C TRP A 119 -0.53 -12.11 -1.52
N LEU A 120 -0.02 -10.98 -1.02
CA LEU A 120 0.83 -10.07 -1.79
C LEU A 120 2.17 -10.71 -2.15
N VAL A 121 2.83 -11.37 -1.19
CA VAL A 121 4.12 -12.04 -1.43
C VAL A 121 3.98 -13.18 -2.42
N THR A 122 2.92 -13.98 -2.31
CA THR A 122 2.64 -15.08 -3.23
C THR A 122 2.54 -14.60 -4.67
N ALA A 123 1.83 -13.49 -4.91
CA ALA A 123 1.69 -12.96 -6.25
C ALA A 123 2.96 -12.28 -6.77
N ALA A 124 3.71 -11.58 -5.91
CA ALA A 124 5.00 -11.03 -6.29
C ALA A 124 5.96 -12.16 -6.74
N ASN A 125 5.99 -13.28 -6.02
CA ASN A 125 6.74 -14.48 -6.39
C ASN A 125 6.23 -15.13 -7.69
N ALA A 126 4.93 -15.01 -7.98
CA ALA A 126 4.33 -15.44 -9.24
C ALA A 126 4.55 -14.45 -10.40
N GLY A 127 5.25 -13.32 -10.17
CA GLY A 127 5.61 -12.34 -11.20
C GLY A 127 4.74 -11.08 -11.25
N ALA A 128 3.88 -10.84 -10.26
CA ALA A 128 3.15 -9.57 -10.16
C ALA A 128 4.12 -8.41 -9.89
N THR A 129 4.17 -7.44 -10.80
CA THR A 129 5.06 -6.27 -10.69
C THR A 129 4.35 -4.99 -10.24
N PHE A 130 3.02 -5.03 -10.09
CA PHE A 130 2.24 -3.89 -9.63
C PHE A 130 1.11 -4.36 -8.72
N GLN A 131 1.09 -3.85 -7.49
CA GLN A 131 0.09 -4.16 -6.47
C GLN A 131 -0.46 -2.86 -5.88
N THR A 132 -1.77 -2.83 -5.65
CA THR A 132 -2.43 -1.73 -4.93
C THR A 132 -3.00 -2.23 -3.62
N ILE A 133 -2.81 -1.44 -2.57
CA ILE A 133 -3.38 -1.66 -1.25
C ILE A 133 -4.13 -0.39 -0.88
N ILE A 134 -5.43 -0.53 -0.60
CA ILE A 134 -6.28 0.56 -0.16
C ILE A 134 -6.55 0.36 1.31
N ASN A 135 -5.95 1.19 2.16
CA ASN A 135 -6.26 1.19 3.57
C ASN A 135 -7.48 2.07 3.79
N THR A 136 -8.56 1.49 4.28
CA THR A 136 -9.82 2.20 4.54
C THR A 136 -10.53 1.60 5.75
N THR A 137 -11.76 2.03 6.01
CA THR A 137 -12.59 1.55 7.11
C THR A 137 -13.73 0.68 6.58
N PRO A 138 -14.39 -0.14 7.42
CA PRO A 138 -15.51 -0.98 6.96
C PRO A 138 -16.64 -0.15 6.35
N LEU A 139 -16.88 1.06 6.89
CA LEU A 139 -17.90 1.99 6.40
C LEU A 139 -17.68 2.40 4.94
N HIS A 140 -16.42 2.52 4.51
CA HIS A 140 -16.06 3.04 3.19
C HIS A 140 -15.56 1.96 2.22
N GLY A 141 -15.33 0.73 2.69
CA GLY A 141 -14.84 -0.39 1.88
C GLY A 141 -15.70 -0.64 0.63
N GLY A 142 -17.03 -0.55 0.76
CA GLY A 142 -17.96 -0.69 -0.37
C GLY A 142 -17.78 0.40 -1.45
N ALA A 143 -17.55 1.65 -1.05
CA ALA A 143 -17.32 2.75 -1.99
C ALA A 143 -16.01 2.56 -2.75
N TRP A 144 -14.95 2.13 -2.05
CA TRP A 144 -13.68 1.77 -2.66
C TRP A 144 -13.81 0.58 -3.60
N ARG A 145 -14.60 -0.43 -3.23
CA ARG A 145 -14.88 -1.59 -4.10
C ARG A 145 -15.51 -1.16 -5.43
N VAL A 146 -16.52 -0.29 -5.38
CA VAL A 146 -17.17 0.25 -6.58
C VAL A 146 -16.18 1.02 -7.47
N ALA A 147 -15.32 1.84 -6.87
CA ALA A 147 -14.29 2.58 -7.60
C ALA A 147 -13.25 1.66 -8.27
N VAL A 148 -12.81 0.63 -7.55
CA VAL A 148 -11.90 -0.39 -8.06
C VAL A 148 -12.54 -1.16 -9.21
N ASP A 149 -13.75 -1.69 -9.05
CA ASP A 149 -14.42 -2.46 -10.10
C ASP A 149 -14.64 -1.64 -11.38
N ARG A 150 -14.81 -0.31 -11.24
CA ARG A 150 -14.94 0.59 -12.38
C ARG A 150 -13.64 0.79 -13.18
N TRP A 151 -12.48 0.79 -12.52
CA TRP A 151 -11.21 1.24 -13.12
C TRP A 151 -10.11 0.17 -13.15
N LYS A 152 -10.32 -1.00 -12.53
CA LYS A 152 -9.34 -2.07 -12.49
C LYS A 152 -9.02 -2.64 -13.87
N GLY A 153 -7.83 -3.22 -13.99
CA GLY A 153 -7.47 -4.05 -15.13
C GLY A 153 -8.38 -5.28 -15.24
N ARG A 154 -8.56 -5.79 -16.46
CA ARG A 154 -9.42 -6.96 -16.74
C ARG A 154 -9.03 -8.19 -15.90
N ASN A 155 -7.74 -8.39 -15.71
CA ASN A 155 -7.17 -9.55 -15.03
C ASN A 155 -6.75 -9.26 -13.57
N SER A 156 -7.13 -8.10 -13.02
CA SER A 156 -6.80 -7.77 -11.64
C SER A 156 -7.62 -8.62 -10.66
N ASP A 157 -6.94 -9.35 -9.78
CA ASP A 157 -7.55 -10.01 -8.61
C ASP A 157 -7.82 -8.96 -7.53
N VAL A 158 -9.05 -8.93 -7.02
CA VAL A 158 -9.51 -7.91 -6.06
C VAL A 158 -10.12 -8.59 -4.85
N ARG A 159 -9.57 -8.31 -3.68
CA ARG A 159 -10.03 -8.90 -2.41
C ARG A 159 -10.21 -7.84 -1.34
N MET A 160 -11.27 -8.01 -0.56
CA MET A 160 -11.47 -7.26 0.68
C MET A 160 -10.84 -8.04 1.83
N PHE A 161 -10.09 -7.35 2.67
CA PHE A 161 -9.46 -7.89 3.87
C PHE A 161 -10.05 -7.14 5.07
N GLY A 162 -10.89 -7.83 5.84
CA GLY A 162 -11.63 -7.29 6.99
C GLY A 162 -12.73 -8.25 7.44
N PRO A 163 -13.48 -7.93 8.50
CA PRO A 163 -14.47 -8.83 9.10
C PRO A 163 -15.63 -9.23 8.17
N GLU A 164 -15.90 -8.43 7.12
CA GLU A 164 -16.89 -8.74 6.08
C GLU A 164 -16.29 -9.54 4.89
N GLY A 165 -14.99 -9.85 4.93
CA GLY A 165 -14.16 -10.38 3.84
C GLY A 165 -13.56 -11.76 4.08
N LEU A 166 -14.29 -12.65 4.77
CA LEU A 166 -14.13 -14.10 4.68
C LEU A 166 -15.45 -14.73 4.20
#